data_AF-A0A3L6G574-F1
#
_entry.id   AF-A0A3L6G574-F1
#
_cell.length_a   1.000
_cell.length_b   1.000
_cell.length_c   1.000
_cell.angle_alpha   90.00
_cell.angle_beta   90.00
_cell.angle_gamma   90.00
#
_symmetry.space_group_name_H-M   'P 1'
#
loop_
_entity.id
_entity.type
_entity.pdbx_description
1 polymer ?
#
loop_
_entity_poly.entity_id
_entity_poly.type
_entity_poly.pdbx_seq_one_letter_code
_entity_poly.pdbx_strand_id
1 'polypeptide(L)'
;MRKNKALDDYSCVPCNSGCVETSLHVSFECSFGLLLCAFEHLSGLKINFHKSQLFCYDAAKERELEYSEIFGCNKGHYPFKYLGIPMHHRKLSNEDWNYIIKRFKKRVSGWKGKILSVVGRLVLINSILTSLTMFMLSFFEIPRKVLEKLDQIRSRFRWSLR
;
A
#
# COMPACT_ATOMS: atom_id res chain seq x y z
N MET A 1 -29.18 1.01 29.68
CA MET A 1 -28.29 -0.15 29.95
C MET A 1 -28.24 -1.05 28.73
N ARG A 2 -27.25 -0.90 27.85
CA ARG A 2 -26.95 -1.88 26.79
C ARG A 2 -25.69 -2.61 27.23
N LYS A 3 -25.86 -3.84 27.72
CA LYS A 3 -24.77 -4.76 27.99
C LYS A 3 -24.22 -5.23 26.64
N ASN A 4 -23.12 -4.63 26.17
CA ASN A 4 -22.36 -5.17 25.04
C ASN A 4 -21.39 -6.21 25.59
N LYS A 5 -21.87 -7.46 25.56
CA LYS A 5 -21.18 -8.70 25.86
C LYS A 5 -20.24 -9.07 24.69
N ALA A 6 -19.18 -8.27 24.51
CA ALA A 6 -18.11 -8.53 23.54
C ALA A 6 -16.75 -8.05 24.06
N LEU A 7 -16.57 -8.12 25.39
CA LEU A 7 -15.33 -7.76 26.09
C LEU A 7 -14.39 -8.97 26.29
N ASP A 8 -14.75 -10.16 25.79
CA ASP A 8 -14.07 -11.41 26.17
C ASP A 8 -13.18 -12.01 25.06
N ASP A 9 -13.15 -11.48 23.83
CA ASP A 9 -12.42 -12.11 22.70
C ASP A 9 -11.21 -11.31 22.17
N TYR A 10 -10.82 -10.22 22.82
CA TYR A 10 -9.63 -9.46 22.43
C TYR A 10 -8.89 -8.99 23.68
N SER A 11 -8.11 -9.90 24.26
CA SER A 11 -6.95 -9.49 25.02
C SER A 11 -6.10 -8.60 24.11
N CYS A 12 -6.02 -7.30 24.43
CA CYS A 12 -4.84 -6.51 24.08
C CYS A 12 -3.66 -7.39 24.48
N VAL A 13 -2.85 -7.83 23.51
CA VAL A 13 -1.78 -8.82 23.70
C VAL A 13 -1.06 -8.47 25.00
N PRO A 14 -1.22 -9.27 26.09
CA PRO A 14 -0.48 -8.99 27.29
C PRO A 14 0.97 -9.26 26.92
N CYS A 15 1.82 -8.24 27.08
CA CYS A 15 3.26 -8.42 27.09
C CYS A 15 3.58 -9.33 28.29
N ASN A 16 3.49 -10.64 28.08
CA ASN A 16 3.69 -11.69 29.08
C ASN A 16 5.16 -12.10 29.17
N SER A 17 6.02 -11.53 28.34
CA SER A 17 7.46 -11.55 28.57
C SER A 17 7.74 -10.55 29.69
N GLY A 18 8.03 -11.07 30.89
CA GLY A 18 8.48 -10.26 32.01
C GLY A 18 9.55 -9.29 31.50
N CYS A 19 9.27 -8.00 31.63
CA CYS A 19 10.21 -6.93 31.33
C CYS A 19 11.35 -6.98 32.36
N VAL A 20 12.20 -7.99 32.24
CA VAL A 20 13.48 -8.05 32.95
C VAL A 20 14.47 -7.37 32.04
N GLU A 21 15.04 -6.29 32.56
CA GLU A 21 16.09 -5.48 31.98
C GLU A 21 17.08 -6.30 31.15
N THR A 22 17.21 -5.99 29.86
CA THR A 22 18.48 -5.95 29.12
C THR A 22 18.20 -5.60 27.66
N SER A 23 18.80 -4.50 27.18
CA SER A 23 18.78 -3.97 25.80
C SER A 23 17.72 -2.90 25.48
N LEU A 24 18.21 -1.70 25.11
CA LEU A 24 17.46 -0.50 24.70
C LEU A 24 16.41 -0.73 23.58
N HIS A 25 16.53 -1.83 22.83
CA HIS A 25 15.65 -2.21 21.73
C HIS A 25 14.28 -2.72 22.20
N VAL A 26 14.25 -3.46 23.31
CA VAL A 26 13.02 -4.06 23.88
C VAL A 26 12.08 -2.98 24.45
N SER A 27 12.65 -1.88 24.96
CA SER A 27 11.88 -0.75 25.49
C SER A 27 11.12 0.02 24.39
N PHE A 28 11.64 0.08 23.17
CA PHE A 28 10.98 0.79 22.07
C PHE A 28 9.82 0.00 21.46
N GLU A 29 9.92 -1.33 21.40
CA GLU A 29 8.89 -2.18 20.80
C GLU A 29 7.64 -2.29 21.67
N CYS A 30 7.82 -2.38 23.00
CA CYS A 30 6.70 -2.31 23.95
C CYS A 30 5.99 -0.95 23.91
N SER A 31 6.71 0.14 23.56
CA SER A 31 6.13 1.48 23.42
C SER A 31 5.14 1.60 22.26
N PHE A 32 5.35 0.88 21.16
CA PHE A 32 4.46 0.96 20.00
C PHE A 32 3.13 0.25 20.25
N GLY A 33 3.13 -0.89 20.96
CA GLY A 33 1.91 -1.56 21.39
C GLY A 33 1.05 -0.67 22.31
N LEU A 34 1.70 0.04 23.23
CA LEU A 34 1.04 1.02 24.11
C LEU A 34 0.48 2.22 23.33
N LEU A 35 1.23 2.72 22.34
CA LEU A 35 0.78 3.81 21.47
C LEU A 35 -0.49 3.42 20.70
N LEU A 36 -0.52 2.21 20.14
CA LEU A 36 -1.67 1.69 19.41
C LEU A 36 -2.90 1.54 20.33
N CYS A 37 -2.70 1.05 21.56
CA CYS A 37 -3.77 0.98 22.55
C CYS A 37 -4.28 2.36 22.95
N ALA A 38 -3.39 3.32 23.18
CA ALA A 38 -3.75 4.70 23.49
C ALA A 38 -4.52 5.36 22.34
N PHE A 39 -4.10 5.12 21.09
CA PHE A 39 -4.81 5.57 19.90
C PHE A 39 -6.22 4.98 19.83
N GLU A 40 -6.38 3.67 20.05
CA GLU A 40 -7.70 3.02 20.06
C GLU A 40 -8.60 3.62 21.14
N HIS A 41 -8.05 3.88 22.33
CA HIS A 41 -8.81 4.46 23.44
C HIS A 41 -9.23 5.91 23.19
N LEU A 42 -8.35 6.73 22.62
CA LEU A 42 -8.61 8.15 22.36
C LEU A 42 -9.50 8.37 21.12
N SER A 43 -9.30 7.58 20.06
CA SER A 43 -10.03 7.72 18.81
C SER A 43 -11.33 6.92 18.75
N GLY A 44 -11.47 5.88 19.57
CA GLY A 44 -12.54 4.89 19.48
C GLY A 44 -12.43 3.98 18.25
N LEU A 45 -11.30 4.01 17.53
CA LEU A 45 -11.06 3.18 16.35
C LEU A 45 -10.25 1.94 16.71
N LYS A 46 -10.85 0.76 16.49
CA LYS A 46 -10.19 -0.52 16.71
C LYS A 46 -9.29 -0.93 15.56
N ILE A 47 -8.09 -1.41 15.88
CA ILE A 47 -7.12 -1.88 14.91
C ILE A 47 -7.53 -3.26 14.39
N ASN A 48 -7.47 -3.44 13.07
CA ASN A 48 -7.81 -4.71 12.43
C ASN A 48 -6.54 -5.53 12.18
N PHE A 49 -6.14 -6.33 13.17
CA PHE A 49 -4.95 -7.18 13.09
C PHE A 49 -4.99 -8.22 11.95
N HIS A 50 -6.16 -8.61 11.48
CA HIS A 50 -6.30 -9.52 10.33
C HIS A 50 -5.94 -8.86 8.99
N LYS A 51 -6.15 -7.53 8.88
CA LYS A 51 -5.75 -6.74 7.70
C LYS A 51 -4.35 -6.16 7.85
N SER A 52 -3.86 -6.02 9.07
CA SER A 52 -2.51 -5.58 9.37
C SER A 52 -1.50 -6.68 9.08
N GLN A 53 -0.36 -6.30 8.50
CA GLN A 53 0.75 -7.20 8.25
C GLN A 53 2.04 -6.55 8.70
N LEU A 54 2.91 -7.34 9.33
CA LEU A 54 4.24 -6.91 9.74
C LEU A 54 5.24 -7.16 8.62
N PHE A 55 6.05 -6.17 8.28
CA PHE A 55 7.14 -6.31 7.32
C PHE A 55 8.47 -5.94 7.98
N CYS A 56 9.34 -6.93 8.16
CA CYS A 56 10.67 -6.72 8.72
C CYS A 56 11.71 -6.53 7.62
N TYR A 57 12.68 -5.63 7.87
CA TYR A 57 13.77 -5.33 6.94
C TYR A 57 15.13 -5.58 7.59
N ASP A 58 16.05 -6.14 6.79
CA ASP A 58 17.46 -6.35 7.14
C ASP A 58 17.62 -7.05 8.51
N ALA A 59 18.33 -6.44 9.47
CA ALA A 59 18.54 -6.98 10.81
C ALA A 59 17.24 -7.28 11.59
N ALA A 60 16.13 -6.61 11.29
CA ALA A 60 14.83 -6.87 11.91
C ALA A 60 14.22 -8.21 11.47
N LYS A 61 14.73 -8.81 10.38
CA LYS A 61 14.22 -10.08 9.85
C LYS A 61 14.60 -11.28 10.72
N GLU A 62 15.72 -11.20 11.43
CA GLU A 62 16.15 -12.24 12.37
C GLU A 62 15.18 -12.39 13.54
N ARG A 63 14.54 -11.28 13.95
CA ARG A 63 13.56 -11.21 15.04
C ARG A 63 12.10 -11.09 14.56
N GLU A 64 11.82 -11.46 13.31
CA GLU A 64 10.48 -11.32 12.72
C GLU A 64 9.40 -12.14 13.46
N LEU A 65 9.78 -13.29 14.03
CA LEU A 65 8.88 -14.11 14.86
C LEU A 65 8.50 -13.39 16.16
N GLU A 66 9.49 -12.88 16.87
CA GLU A 66 9.30 -12.15 18.13
C GLU A 66 8.40 -10.92 17.93
N TYR A 67 8.62 -10.15 16.86
CA TYR A 67 7.76 -9.01 16.54
C TYR A 67 6.34 -9.41 16.15
N SER A 68 6.18 -10.53 15.43
CA SER A 68 4.85 -11.04 15.07
C SER A 68 4.04 -11.40 16.32
N GLU A 69 4.70 -11.96 17.34
CA GLU A 69 4.10 -12.30 18.64
C GLU A 69 3.77 -11.04 19.46
N ILE A 70 4.69 -10.08 19.55
CA ILE A 70 4.49 -8.82 20.28
C ILE A 70 3.32 -8.02 19.69
N PHE A 71 3.24 -7.90 18.36
CA PHE A 71 2.21 -7.10 17.70
C PHE A 71 0.92 -7.87 17.38
N GLY A 72 0.91 -9.20 17.54
CA GLY A 72 -0.23 -10.04 17.16
C GLY A 72 -0.61 -9.92 15.68
N CYS A 73 0.32 -9.51 14.82
CA CYS A 73 0.11 -9.31 13.39
C CYS A 73 0.71 -10.46 12.57
N ASN A 74 0.06 -10.82 11.46
CA ASN A 74 0.61 -11.78 10.52
C ASN A 74 1.83 -11.21 9.78
N LYS A 75 2.78 -12.07 9.42
CA LYS A 75 3.95 -11.70 8.61
C LYS A 75 3.53 -11.41 7.17
N GLY A 76 3.96 -10.27 6.67
CA GLY A 76 3.75 -9.84 5.30
C GLY A 76 4.76 -10.46 4.34
N HIS A 77 4.32 -10.78 3.12
CA HIS A 77 5.17 -11.34 2.08
C HIS A 77 5.24 -10.40 0.87
N TYR A 78 6.43 -10.28 0.28
CA TYR A 78 6.63 -9.52 -0.97
C TYR A 78 6.42 -10.41 -2.20
N PRO A 79 5.92 -9.86 -3.32
CA PRO A 79 5.40 -8.50 -3.47
C PRO A 79 3.93 -8.37 -2.99
N PHE A 80 3.61 -7.27 -2.29
CA PHE A 80 2.23 -6.96 -1.90
C PHE A 80 1.73 -5.69 -2.60
N LYS A 81 0.43 -5.39 -2.56
CA LYS A 81 -0.13 -4.18 -3.18
C LYS A 81 -0.54 -3.18 -2.11
N TYR A 82 0.04 -1.99 -2.19
CA TYR A 82 -0.38 -0.84 -1.38
C TYR A 82 -0.95 0.25 -2.27
N LEU A 83 -2.19 0.67 -2.02
CA LEU A 83 -2.90 1.69 -2.83
C LEU A 83 -2.91 1.39 -4.34
N GLY A 84 -2.84 0.11 -4.72
CA GLY A 84 -2.81 -0.35 -6.11
C GLY A 84 -1.42 -0.34 -6.76
N ILE A 85 -0.37 -0.05 -6.01
CA ILE A 85 1.03 -0.13 -6.43
C ILE A 85 1.65 -1.42 -5.85
N PRO A 86 2.33 -2.26 -6.67
CA PRO A 86 3.14 -3.35 -6.14
C PRO A 86 4.33 -2.78 -5.36
N MET A 87 4.41 -3.16 -4.09
CA MET A 87 5.55 -2.86 -3.23
C MET A 87 6.54 -4.02 -3.30
N HIS A 88 7.80 -3.70 -3.58
CA HIS A 88 8.88 -4.67 -3.71
C HIS A 88 10.09 -4.23 -2.89
N HIS A 89 10.87 -5.19 -2.39
CA HIS A 89 12.15 -4.94 -1.71
C HIS A 89 13.27 -4.43 -2.64
N ARG A 90 13.04 -4.42 -3.97
CA ARG A 90 14.00 -3.97 -4.99
C ARG A 90 13.36 -2.85 -5.83
N LYS A 91 14.19 -2.15 -6.61
CA LYS A 91 13.68 -1.29 -7.69
C LYS A 91 12.81 -2.13 -8.64
N LEU A 92 11.66 -1.56 -9.01
CA LEU A 92 10.70 -2.20 -9.91
C LEU A 92 11.36 -2.54 -11.25
N SER A 93 11.25 -3.81 -11.67
CA SER A 93 11.67 -4.25 -12.99
C SER A 93 10.73 -3.71 -14.07
N ASN A 94 11.18 -3.67 -15.32
CA ASN A 94 10.32 -3.35 -16.47
C ASN A 94 9.08 -4.25 -16.54
N GLU A 95 9.17 -5.47 -16.00
CA GLU A 95 8.05 -6.40 -15.92
C GLU A 95 6.98 -5.96 -14.91
N ASP A 96 7.38 -5.44 -13.76
CA ASP A 96 6.45 -4.93 -12.75
C ASP A 96 5.67 -3.72 -13.27
N TRP A 97 6.33 -2.88 -14.07
CA TRP A 97 5.70 -1.76 -14.76
C TRP A 97 4.65 -2.19 -15.80
N ASN A 98 4.66 -3.44 -16.28
CA ASN A 98 3.62 -3.92 -17.19
C ASN A 98 2.23 -3.94 -16.53
N TYR A 99 2.15 -4.16 -15.21
CA TYR A 99 0.88 -4.08 -14.49
C TYR A 99 0.29 -2.67 -14.59
N ILE A 100 1.12 -1.65 -14.40
CA ILE A 100 0.75 -0.24 -14.49
C ILE A 100 0.35 0.10 -15.93
N ILE A 101 1.14 -0.31 -16.92
CA ILE A 101 0.81 -0.11 -18.35
C ILE A 101 -0.55 -0.75 -18.70
N LYS A 102 -0.82 -1.98 -18.21
CA LYS A 102 -2.13 -2.64 -18.41
C LYS A 102 -3.27 -1.84 -17.78
N ARG A 103 -3.06 -1.25 -16.60
CA ARG A 103 -4.04 -0.37 -15.94
C ARG A 103 -4.34 0.89 -16.78
N PHE A 104 -3.31 1.54 -17.33
CA PHE A 104 -3.47 2.67 -18.26
C PHE A 104 -4.26 2.26 -19.51
N LYS A 105 -3.89 1.13 -20.13
CA LYS A 105 -4.60 0.58 -21.30
C LYS A 105 -6.07 0.31 -21.00
N LYS A 106 -6.38 -0.28 -19.83
CA LYS A 106 -7.76 -0.57 -19.42
C LYS A 106 -8.62 0.68 -19.25
N ARG A 107 -8.05 1.77 -18.73
CA ARG A 107 -8.74 3.06 -18.62
C ARG A 107 -9.03 3.65 -20.00
N VAL A 108 -8.01 3.69 -20.86
CA VAL A 108 -8.12 4.19 -22.23
C VAL A 108 -9.13 3.36 -23.06
N SER A 109 -9.09 2.04 -22.96
CA SER A 109 -10.04 1.17 -23.68
C SER A 109 -11.48 1.41 -23.24
N GLY A 110 -11.71 1.67 -21.95
CA GLY A 110 -13.03 2.05 -21.44
C GLY A 110 -13.56 3.39 -21.96
N TRP A 111 -12.68 4.26 -22.46
CA TRP A 111 -13.07 5.54 -23.08
C TRP A 111 -13.16 5.45 -24.60
N LYS A 112 -12.42 4.53 -25.23
CA LYS A 112 -12.40 4.38 -26.69
C LYS A 112 -13.78 4.03 -27.28
N GLY A 113 -14.65 3.35 -26.52
CA GLY A 113 -16.03 3.05 -26.91
C GLY A 113 -17.01 4.21 -26.77
N LYS A 114 -16.58 5.38 -26.28
CA LYS A 114 -17.43 6.57 -26.11
C LYS A 114 -17.16 7.56 -27.25
N ILE A 115 -18.23 8.12 -27.81
CA ILE A 115 -18.12 9.20 -28.79
C ILE A 115 -17.65 10.46 -28.05
N LEU A 116 -16.36 10.76 -28.13
CA LEU A 116 -15.72 11.90 -27.47
C LEU A 116 -15.16 12.84 -28.54
N SER A 117 -15.40 14.14 -28.37
CA SER A 117 -14.72 15.16 -29.17
C SER A 117 -13.21 15.12 -28.93
N VAL A 118 -12.44 15.65 -29.88
CA VAL A 118 -10.97 15.75 -29.76
C VAL A 118 -10.57 16.49 -28.49
N VAL A 119 -11.27 17.59 -28.19
CA VAL A 119 -11.07 18.37 -26.96
C VAL A 119 -11.44 17.56 -25.72
N GLY A 120 -12.57 16.84 -25.74
CA GLY A 120 -12.97 15.96 -24.65
C GLY A 120 -11.92 14.89 -24.32
N ARG A 121 -11.32 14.27 -25.35
CA ARG A 121 -10.22 13.31 -25.16
C ARG A 121 -8.98 13.96 -24.55
N LEU A 122 -8.61 15.16 -24.98
CA LEU A 122 -7.47 15.89 -24.42
C LEU A 122 -7.69 16.19 -22.93
N VAL A 123 -8.89 16.66 -22.57
CA VAL A 123 -9.26 16.92 -21.17
C VAL A 123 -9.21 15.63 -20.33
N LEU A 124 -9.69 14.50 -20.85
CA LEU A 124 -9.62 13.20 -20.18
C LEU A 124 -8.17 12.72 -19.96
N ILE A 125 -7.30 12.90 -20.96
CA ILE A 125 -5.88 12.59 -20.83
C ILE A 125 -5.26 13.44 -19.71
N ASN A 126 -5.48 14.75 -19.75
CA ASN A 126 -4.86 15.69 -18.82
C ASN A 126 -5.39 15.54 -17.38
N SER A 127 -6.68 15.26 -17.21
CA SER A 127 -7.27 15.11 -15.88
C SER A 127 -6.92 13.77 -15.22
N ILE A 128 -6.98 12.67 -15.98
CA ILE A 128 -6.89 11.31 -15.40
C ILE A 128 -5.53 10.65 -15.66
N LEU A 129 -5.02 10.70 -16.89
CA LEU A 129 -3.75 10.02 -17.19
C LEU A 129 -2.56 10.79 -16.64
N THR A 130 -2.61 12.12 -16.61
CA THR A 130 -1.54 12.92 -16.01
C THR A 130 -1.52 12.76 -14.49
N SER A 131 -2.66 12.86 -13.81
CA SER A 131 -2.73 12.67 -12.35
C SER A 131 -2.26 11.26 -11.93
N LEU A 132 -2.64 10.22 -12.68
CA LEU A 132 -2.17 8.86 -12.41
C LEU A 132 -0.66 8.71 -12.61
N THR A 133 -0.07 9.33 -13.64
CA THR A 133 1.38 9.29 -13.85
C THR A 133 2.13 10.07 -12.77
N MET A 134 1.62 11.25 -12.38
CA MET A 134 2.19 12.05 -11.30
C MET A 134 2.18 11.30 -9.96
N PHE A 135 1.06 10.62 -9.66
CA PHE A 135 0.98 9.76 -8.47
C PHE A 135 2.07 8.68 -8.48
N MET A 136 2.32 8.00 -9.61
CA MET A 136 3.35 6.96 -9.70
C MET A 136 4.77 7.52 -9.59
N LEU A 137 5.03 8.69 -10.20
CA LEU A 137 6.32 9.38 -10.14
C LEU A 137 6.69 9.81 -8.71
N SER A 138 5.70 10.05 -7.84
CA SER A 138 5.94 10.39 -6.44
C SER A 138 6.51 9.23 -5.62
N PHE A 139 6.31 7.98 -6.03
CA PHE A 139 6.79 6.81 -5.29
C PHE A 139 8.02 6.16 -5.93
N PHE A 140 8.11 6.17 -7.27
CA PHE A 140 9.16 5.45 -8.00
C PHE A 140 9.73 6.25 -9.14
N GLU A 141 11.02 6.07 -9.37
CA GLU A 141 11.70 6.52 -10.58
C GLU A 141 11.25 5.66 -11.78
N ILE A 142 10.64 6.29 -12.79
CA ILE A 142 10.11 5.59 -13.96
C ILE A 142 11.23 5.39 -14.99
N PRO A 143 11.50 4.15 -15.44
CA PRO A 143 12.47 3.91 -16.49
C PRO A 143 11.98 4.49 -17.83
N ARG A 144 12.91 5.08 -18.61
CA ARG A 144 12.58 5.75 -19.90
C ARG A 144 11.70 4.92 -20.83
N LYS A 145 11.98 3.61 -20.96
CA LYS A 145 11.20 2.69 -21.79
C LYS A 145 9.71 2.60 -21.40
N VAL A 146 9.41 2.73 -20.11
CA VAL A 146 8.03 2.70 -19.61
C VAL A 146 7.35 4.04 -19.88
N LEU A 147 8.06 5.15 -19.69
CA LEU A 147 7.57 6.49 -20.02
C LEU A 147 7.20 6.60 -21.50
N GLU A 148 8.08 6.15 -22.40
CA GLU A 148 7.81 6.11 -23.84
C GLU A 148 6.55 5.30 -24.17
N LYS A 149 6.36 4.14 -23.54
CA LYS A 149 5.14 3.33 -23.72
C LYS A 149 3.88 4.06 -23.24
N LEU A 150 3.95 4.81 -22.13
CA LEU A 150 2.83 5.60 -21.63
C LEU A 150 2.48 6.74 -22.58
N ASP A 151 3.49 7.43 -23.12
CA ASP A 151 3.29 8.52 -24.10
C ASP A 151 2.76 8.01 -25.44
N GLN A 152 3.18 6.81 -25.86
CA GLN A 152 2.58 6.13 -27.01
C GLN A 152 1.09 5.84 -26.77
N ILE A 153 0.71 5.39 -25.57
CA ILE A 153 -0.70 5.13 -25.23
C ILE A 153 -1.52 6.43 -25.25
N ARG A 154 -1.00 7.50 -24.65
CA ARG A 154 -1.63 8.82 -24.65
C ARG A 154 -1.81 9.36 -26.06
N SER A 155 -0.76 9.29 -26.88
CA SER A 155 -0.77 9.75 -28.26
C SER A 155 -1.76 8.95 -29.11
N ARG A 156 -1.77 7.61 -28.99
CA ARG A 156 -2.74 6.76 -29.70
C ARG A 156 -4.18 7.07 -29.31
N PHE A 157 -4.48 7.35 -28.05
CA PHE A 157 -5.84 7.71 -27.63
C PHE A 157 -6.26 9.10 -28.14
N ARG A 158 -5.34 10.07 -28.15
CA ARG A 158 -5.61 11.40 -28.70
C ARG A 158 -5.92 11.34 -30.20
N TRP A 159 -5.12 10.59 -30.94
CA TRP A 159 -5.18 10.46 -32.40
C TRP A 159 -6.04 9.30 -32.89
N SER A 160 -6.67 8.52 -32.03
CA SER A 160 -7.59 7.47 -32.48
C SER A 160 -8.82 8.11 -33.11
N LEU A 161 -8.80 8.31 -34.42
CA LEU A 161 -9.90 8.84 -35.23
C LEU A 161 -10.13 7.86 -36.38
N ARG A 162 -11.36 7.34 -36.42
CA ARG A 162 -11.90 6.18 -37.14
C ARG A 162 -11.56 4.81 -36.52
#